data_AF-A0A699Z979-F1
#
_entry.id   AF-A0A699Z979-F1
#
_cell.length_a   1.000
_cell.length_b   1.000
_cell.length_c   1.000
_cell.angle_alpha   90.00
_cell.angle_beta   90.00
_cell.angle_gamma   90.00
#
_symmetry.space_group_name_H-M   'P 1'
#
loop_
_entity.id
_entity.type
_entity.pdbx_description
1 polymer ?
#
loop_
_entity_poly.entity_id
_entity_poly.type
_entity_poly.pdbx_seq_one_letter_code
_entity_poly.pdbx_strand_id
1 'polypeptide(L)'
;MQVLPGWAAQRHTAWLAQHQQQTGPATTATPELSILSYNVWFEPVAFEQRMEGFGRLLQSLGHPDILLLQEVTHNALLVWNRADWPSRYQWPAMPSPDMAYFTLLAYRKDRVVADSPGDYAQRQPLQSIMGRDVLSLRCRLKDQGSSWPPLLVAVSHLESPTGRDK
;
A
#
# COMPACT_ATOMS: atom_id res chain seq x y z
N MET A 1 2.20 20.17 14.99
CA MET A 1 1.61 20.54 13.68
C MET A 1 2.78 20.82 12.73
N GLN A 2 3.25 19.82 11.99
CA GLN A 2 4.37 20.02 11.06
C GLN A 2 3.82 20.50 9.72
N VAL A 3 4.12 21.76 9.41
CA VAL A 3 3.85 22.40 8.12
C VAL A 3 4.80 21.76 7.11
N LEU A 4 4.26 21.20 6.02
CA LEU A 4 5.08 20.70 4.91
C LEU A 4 5.98 21.85 4.41
N PRO A 5 7.27 21.60 4.15
CA PRO A 5 8.15 22.64 3.63
C PRO A 5 7.66 23.12 2.26
N GLY A 6 7.74 24.43 2.01
CA GLY A 6 7.07 25.11 0.88
C GLY A 6 7.36 24.53 -0.51
N TRP A 7 8.51 23.88 -0.69
CA TRP A 7 8.88 23.23 -1.94
C TRP A 7 8.05 21.96 -2.24
N ALA A 8 7.57 21.24 -1.23
CA ALA A 8 6.75 20.03 -1.40
C ALA A 8 5.30 20.39 -1.75
N ALA A 9 4.77 21.45 -1.14
CA ALA A 9 3.46 22.00 -1.50
C ALA A 9 3.45 22.54 -2.93
N GLN A 10 4.51 23.26 -3.34
CA GLN A 10 4.61 23.82 -4.69
C GLN A 10 4.66 22.76 -5.80
N ARG A 11 5.32 21.61 -5.59
CA ARG A 11 5.35 20.53 -6.60
C ARG A 11 4.01 19.82 -6.74
N HIS A 12 3.25 19.67 -5.65
CA HIS A 12 1.90 19.11 -5.69
C HIS A 12 0.91 20.04 -6.39
N THR A 13 0.96 21.35 -6.09
CA THR A 13 0.12 22.36 -6.75
C THR A 13 0.48 22.54 -8.23
N ALA A 14 1.78 22.49 -8.58
CA ALA A 14 2.23 22.57 -9.97
C ALA A 14 1.81 21.33 -10.78
N TRP A 15 1.87 20.13 -10.18
CA TRP A 15 1.38 18.91 -10.83
C TRP A 15 -0.13 18.98 -11.09
N LEU A 16 -0.93 19.43 -10.13
CA LEU A 16 -2.38 19.61 -10.32
C LEU A 16 -2.72 20.67 -11.39
N ALA A 17 -2.00 21.79 -11.41
CA ALA A 17 -2.24 22.87 -12.37
C ALA A 17 -1.86 22.48 -13.81
N GLN A 18 -0.79 21.70 -13.99
CA GLN A 18 -0.33 21.25 -15.31
C GLN A 18 -1.26 20.21 -15.95
N HIS A 19 -2.07 19.51 -15.15
CA HIS A 19 -3.06 18.53 -15.61
C HIS A 19 -4.50 19.09 -15.68
N GLN A 20 -4.71 20.37 -15.33
CA GLN A 20 -6.02 21.03 -15.41
C GLN A 20 -6.28 21.76 -16.74
N GLN A 21 -5.33 21.79 -17.68
CA GLN A 21 -5.43 22.53 -18.94
C GLN A 21 -5.77 21.69 -20.18
N GLN A 22 -6.45 20.54 -20.04
CA GLN A 22 -6.95 19.77 -21.17
C GLN A 22 -8.43 19.45 -21.03
N THR A 23 -9.28 20.44 -21.32
CA THR A 23 -10.73 20.25 -21.44
C THR A 23 -11.24 20.77 -22.78
N GLY A 24 -11.14 19.92 -23.81
CA GLY A 24 -12.09 19.88 -24.92
C GLY A 24 -13.17 18.81 -24.63
N PRO A 25 -14.35 18.84 -25.28
CA PRO A 25 -15.48 18.03 -24.84
C PRO A 25 -15.37 16.59 -25.37
N ALA A 26 -14.92 15.70 -24.48
CA ALA A 26 -15.22 14.27 -24.32
C ALA A 26 -14.01 13.60 -23.65
N THR A 27 -13.72 13.96 -22.40
CA THR A 27 -12.62 13.33 -21.65
C THR A 27 -13.09 11.96 -21.16
N THR A 28 -12.84 10.91 -21.94
CA THR A 28 -12.69 9.57 -21.36
C THR A 28 -11.54 9.68 -20.37
N ALA A 29 -11.85 9.81 -19.07
CA ALA A 29 -10.83 9.85 -18.03
C ALA A 29 -9.91 8.64 -18.22
N THR A 30 -8.60 8.90 -18.40
CA THR A 30 -7.64 7.81 -18.48
C THR A 30 -7.70 7.01 -17.19
N PRO A 31 -7.91 5.69 -17.24
CA PRO A 31 -7.99 4.87 -16.03
C PRO A 31 -6.70 5.02 -15.23
N GLU A 32 -6.82 5.51 -14.00
CA GLU A 32 -5.72 5.75 -13.06
C GLU A 32 -5.61 4.61 -12.03
N LEU A 33 -4.37 4.25 -11.68
CA LEU A 33 -4.04 3.33 -10.59
C LEU A 33 -3.23 4.07 -9.54
N SER A 34 -3.69 4.00 -8.29
CA SER A 34 -3.00 4.55 -7.14
C SER A 34 -2.38 3.45 -6.26
N ILE A 35 -1.11 3.59 -5.92
CA ILE A 35 -0.37 2.65 -5.09
C ILE A 35 0.25 3.41 -3.91
N LEU A 36 0.01 2.93 -2.68
CA LEU A 36 0.70 3.41 -1.49
C LEU A 36 1.66 2.34 -0.98
N SER A 37 2.96 2.66 -0.97
CA SER A 37 3.95 1.89 -0.23
C SER A 37 4.31 2.62 1.06
N TYR A 38 4.23 1.94 2.21
CA TYR A 38 4.43 2.59 3.50
C TYR A 38 4.97 1.62 4.56
N ASN A 39 6.10 1.95 5.18
CA ASN A 39 6.58 1.27 6.38
C ASN A 39 5.83 1.85 7.58
N VAL A 40 4.97 1.05 8.23
CA VAL A 40 4.08 1.55 9.29
C VAL A 40 4.77 1.76 10.63
N TRP A 41 6.01 1.27 10.75
CA TRP A 41 6.87 1.32 11.92
C TRP A 41 6.23 0.70 13.17
N PHE A 42 6.73 -0.45 13.63
CA PHE A 42 6.05 -1.22 14.68
C PHE A 42 6.40 -0.82 16.12
N GLU A 43 7.30 0.14 16.34
CA GLU A 43 7.77 0.50 17.68
C GLU A 43 6.63 0.90 18.63
N PRO A 44 6.70 0.60 19.93
CA PRO A 44 5.56 0.75 20.84
C PRO A 44 5.17 2.22 21.11
N VAL A 45 6.06 3.18 20.82
CA VAL A 45 5.84 4.61 21.10
C VAL A 45 4.63 5.14 20.34
N ALA A 46 3.55 5.45 21.07
CA ALA A 46 2.28 5.92 20.50
C ALA A 46 1.71 4.97 19.42
N PHE A 47 1.94 3.67 19.56
CA PHE A 47 1.61 2.66 18.55
C PHE A 47 0.15 2.74 18.09
N GLU A 48 -0.80 2.74 19.03
CA GLU A 48 -2.24 2.78 18.70
C GLU A 48 -2.60 4.07 17.95
N GLN A 49 -2.13 5.23 18.42
CA GLN A 49 -2.39 6.52 17.75
C GLN A 49 -1.79 6.58 16.34
N ARG A 50 -0.64 5.94 16.12
CA ARG A 50 -0.03 5.84 14.77
C ARG A 50 -0.84 4.91 13.87
N MET A 51 -1.27 3.75 14.36
CA MET A 51 -2.08 2.81 13.58
C MET A 51 -3.45 3.39 13.22
N GLU A 52 -4.08 4.15 14.12
CA GLU A 52 -5.28 4.93 13.82
C GLU A 52 -4.99 6.07 12.84
N GLY A 53 -3.86 6.76 13.02
CA GLY A 53 -3.38 7.81 12.13
C GLY A 53 -3.18 7.33 10.70
N PHE A 54 -2.71 6.09 10.53
CA PHE A 54 -2.61 5.44 9.23
C PHE A 54 -3.98 5.29 8.55
N GLY A 55 -5.03 4.90 9.30
CA GLY A 55 -6.39 4.87 8.76
C GLY A 55 -6.89 6.23 8.27
N ARG A 56 -6.61 7.30 9.02
CA ARG A 56 -6.91 8.69 8.61
C ARG A 56 -6.12 9.12 7.38
N LEU A 57 -4.85 8.71 7.28
CA LEU A 57 -4.02 8.93 6.10
C LEU A 57 -4.66 8.28 4.86
N LEU A 58 -5.05 7.00 4.93
CA LEU A 58 -5.72 6.31 3.83
C LEU A 58 -6.98 7.04 3.38
N GLN A 59 -7.79 7.52 4.32
CA GLN A 59 -8.99 8.30 4.00
C GLN A 59 -8.63 9.61 3.29
N SER A 60 -7.62 10.35 3.76
CA SER A 60 -7.19 11.61 3.15
C SER A 60 -6.63 11.44 1.73
N LEU A 61 -6.08 10.26 1.44
CA LEU A 61 -5.56 9.88 0.11
C LEU A 61 -6.65 9.30 -0.81
N GLY A 62 -7.91 9.30 -0.41
CA GLY A 62 -9.01 8.75 -1.21
C GLY A 62 -9.00 7.22 -1.31
N HIS A 63 -8.36 6.53 -0.36
CA HIS A 63 -8.16 5.08 -0.33
C HIS A 63 -7.41 4.57 -1.59
N PRO A 64 -6.07 4.48 -1.55
CA PRO A 64 -5.28 3.97 -2.67
C PRO A 64 -5.74 2.58 -3.14
N ASP A 65 -5.64 2.29 -4.43
CA ASP A 65 -6.10 1.03 -5.03
C ASP A 65 -5.29 -0.17 -4.53
N ILE A 66 -3.99 0.01 -4.29
CA ILE A 66 -3.09 -1.03 -3.77
C ILE A 66 -2.28 -0.49 -2.59
N LEU A 67 -2.19 -1.26 -1.52
CA LEU A 67 -1.37 -1.00 -0.34
C LEU A 67 -0.23 -2.01 -0.28
N LEU A 68 1.00 -1.49 -0.11
CA LEU A 68 2.24 -2.24 0.03
C LEU A 68 2.90 -1.84 1.35
N LEU A 69 2.63 -2.56 2.43
CA LEU A 69 3.06 -2.16 3.76
C LEU A 69 4.25 -3.00 4.25
N GLN A 70 5.15 -2.37 4.99
CA GLN A 70 6.26 -3.01 5.69
C GLN A 70 6.14 -2.78 7.19
N GLU A 71 6.79 -3.65 7.99
CA GLU A 71 6.78 -3.58 9.46
C GLU A 71 5.37 -3.66 10.08
N VAL A 72 4.47 -4.39 9.44
CA VAL A 72 3.15 -4.67 10.01
C VAL A 72 3.27 -5.76 11.06
N THR A 73 2.53 -5.64 12.16
CA THR A 73 2.45 -6.65 13.22
C THR A 73 1.01 -7.13 13.39
N HIS A 74 0.82 -8.26 14.07
CA HIS A 74 -0.52 -8.73 14.44
C HIS A 74 -1.28 -7.71 15.29
N ASN A 75 -0.60 -6.95 16.16
CA ASN A 75 -1.21 -5.86 16.93
C ASN A 75 -1.71 -4.72 16.03
N ALA A 76 -1.00 -4.41 14.94
CA ALA A 76 -1.47 -3.41 13.98
C ALA A 76 -2.78 -3.88 13.33
N LEU A 77 -2.86 -5.16 12.96
CA LEU A 77 -4.08 -5.75 12.41
C LEU A 77 -5.26 -5.68 13.39
N LEU A 78 -5.02 -5.92 14.68
CA LEU A 78 -6.06 -5.80 15.72
C LEU A 78 -6.60 -4.38 15.86
N VAL A 79 -5.72 -3.37 15.82
CA VAL A 79 -6.14 -1.96 15.84
C VAL A 79 -6.93 -1.64 14.58
N TRP A 80 -6.43 -2.02 13.40
CA TRP A 80 -7.09 -1.75 12.13
C TRP A 80 -8.44 -2.46 12.00
N ASN A 81 -8.60 -3.66 12.56
CA ASN A 81 -9.87 -4.38 12.53
C ASN A 81 -11.02 -3.64 13.24
N ARG A 82 -10.73 -2.61 14.03
CA ARG A 82 -11.72 -1.73 14.67
C ARG A 82 -12.12 -0.54 13.78
N ALA A 83 -11.42 -0.31 12.67
CA ALA A 83 -11.67 0.78 11.74
C ALA A 83 -12.49 0.30 10.52
N ASP A 84 -13.09 1.24 9.79
CA ASP A 84 -13.95 0.90 8.64
C ASP A 84 -13.18 0.59 7.36
N TRP A 85 -11.96 1.14 7.22
CA TRP A 85 -11.22 1.07 5.97
C TRP A 85 -10.79 -0.34 5.56
N PRO A 86 -10.41 -1.30 6.44
CA PRO A 86 -9.93 -2.61 6.00
C PRO A 86 -11.01 -3.40 5.24
N SER A 87 -12.29 -3.16 5.52
CA SER A 87 -13.41 -3.80 4.83
C SER A 87 -13.40 -3.55 3.31
N ARG A 88 -12.83 -2.42 2.87
CA ARG A 88 -12.68 -2.02 1.46
C ARG A 88 -11.60 -2.81 0.73
N TYR A 89 -10.68 -3.41 1.47
CA TYR A 89 -9.51 -4.08 0.94
C TYR A 89 -9.62 -5.61 1.04
N GLN A 90 -9.07 -6.29 0.06
CA GLN A 90 -8.80 -7.73 0.09
C GLN A 90 -7.34 -7.96 0.46
N TRP A 91 -7.12 -8.97 1.30
CA TRP A 91 -5.83 -9.31 1.89
C TRP A 91 -5.47 -10.71 1.39
N PRO A 92 -4.80 -10.82 0.23
CA PRO A 92 -4.62 -12.10 -0.45
C PRO A 92 -3.68 -13.08 0.27
N ALA A 93 -2.87 -12.62 1.21
CA ALA A 93 -2.02 -13.48 2.02
C ALA A 93 -1.97 -12.95 3.44
N MET A 94 -2.51 -13.74 4.37
CA MET A 94 -2.33 -13.47 5.80
C MET A 94 -0.97 -14.01 6.25
N PRO A 95 -0.28 -13.29 7.13
CA PRO A 95 0.99 -13.75 7.72
C PRO A 95 0.78 -14.98 8.62
N SER A 96 1.86 -15.71 8.88
CA SER A 96 1.86 -16.74 9.92
C SER A 96 1.76 -16.07 11.31
N PRO A 97 1.01 -16.64 12.27
CA PRO A 97 0.93 -16.13 13.64
C PRO A 97 2.28 -15.94 14.33
N ASP A 98 3.29 -16.73 13.95
CA ASP A 98 4.62 -16.70 14.56
C ASP A 98 5.52 -15.58 14.04
N MET A 99 5.08 -14.84 13.01
CA MET A 99 5.85 -13.71 12.48
C MET A 99 5.74 -12.49 13.40
N ALA A 100 6.88 -12.05 13.92
CA ALA A 100 6.96 -10.85 14.77
C ALA A 100 6.51 -9.58 14.01
N TYR A 101 6.95 -9.44 12.76
CA TYR A 101 6.49 -8.43 11.81
C TYR A 101 6.58 -8.99 10.39
N PHE A 102 5.85 -8.37 9.46
CA PHE A 102 5.74 -8.87 8.10
C PHE A 102 5.48 -7.73 7.10
N THR A 103 5.71 -8.04 5.82
CA THR A 103 5.16 -7.26 4.71
C THR A 103 3.71 -7.65 4.49
N LEU A 104 2.91 -6.68 4.06
CA LEU A 104 1.50 -6.87 3.77
C LEU A 104 1.17 -6.24 2.42
N LEU A 105 0.43 -6.98 1.60
CA LEU A 105 -0.17 -6.49 0.37
C LEU A 105 -1.69 -6.51 0.53
N ALA A 106 -2.35 -5.42 0.17
CA ALA A 106 -3.81 -5.37 0.10
C ALA A 106 -4.27 -4.58 -1.13
N TYR A 107 -5.46 -4.88 -1.65
CA TYR A 107 -6.01 -4.18 -2.82
C TYR A 107 -7.49 -3.86 -2.64
N ARG A 108 -7.94 -2.75 -3.22
CA ARG A 108 -9.34 -2.30 -3.17
C ARG A 108 -10.25 -3.25 -3.93
N LYS A 109 -11.24 -3.83 -3.25
CA LYS A 109 -12.18 -4.81 -3.81
C LYS A 109 -13.01 -4.25 -4.96
N ASP A 110 -13.30 -2.95 -4.96
CA ASP A 110 -14.12 -2.28 -5.97
C ASP A 110 -13.32 -1.87 -7.21
N ARG A 111 -11.99 -1.84 -7.12
CA ARG A 111 -11.09 -1.31 -8.17
C ARG A 111 -10.15 -2.36 -8.76
N VAL A 112 -9.79 -3.37 -7.99
CA VAL A 112 -8.79 -4.38 -8.36
C VAL A 112 -9.38 -5.79 -8.21
N VAL A 113 -9.03 -6.66 -9.14
CA VAL A 113 -9.32 -8.09 -9.09
C VAL A 113 -8.01 -8.87 -9.20
N ALA A 114 -7.81 -9.84 -8.32
CA ALA A 114 -6.71 -10.80 -8.46
C ALA A 114 -6.97 -11.71 -9.67
N ASP A 115 -5.92 -12.05 -10.42
CA ASP A 115 -6.05 -12.82 -11.67
C ASP A 115 -6.65 -14.22 -11.43
N SER A 116 -6.34 -14.87 -10.31
CA SER A 116 -7.01 -16.10 -9.90
C SER A 116 -6.98 -16.31 -8.38
N PRO A 117 -7.95 -17.05 -7.82
CA PRO A 117 -7.88 -17.54 -6.44
C PRO A 117 -6.79 -18.61 -6.21
N GLY A 118 -6.08 -19.07 -7.25
CA GLY A 118 -4.92 -19.96 -7.13
C GLY A 118 -3.58 -19.20 -7.03
N ASP A 119 -3.57 -17.94 -7.48
CA ASP A 119 -2.44 -17.00 -7.44
C ASP A 119 -2.57 -16.02 -6.25
N TYR A 120 -3.16 -16.49 -5.14
CA TYR A 120 -3.09 -15.76 -3.87
C TYR A 120 -1.65 -15.40 -3.56
N ALA A 121 -1.47 -14.19 -3.02
CA ALA A 121 -0.19 -13.53 -3.03
C ALA A 121 0.92 -14.44 -2.49
N GLN A 122 1.96 -14.64 -3.30
CA GLN A 122 3.01 -15.59 -2.96
C GLN A 122 4.08 -14.88 -2.15
N ARG A 123 4.38 -15.45 -0.98
CA ARG A 123 5.49 -15.02 -0.12
C ARG A 123 6.70 -15.90 -0.44
N GLN A 124 7.71 -15.29 -1.06
CA GLN A 124 8.96 -15.95 -1.39
C GLN A 124 10.04 -15.49 -0.41
N PRO A 125 10.64 -16.39 0.39
CA PRO A 125 11.70 -16.01 1.31
C PRO A 125 12.95 -15.55 0.56
N LEU A 126 13.63 -14.56 1.10
CA LEU A 126 14.94 -14.10 0.63
C LEU A 126 16.04 -14.68 1.52
N GLN A 127 17.29 -14.67 1.03
CA GLN A 127 18.45 -14.94 1.87
C GLN A 127 18.61 -13.80 2.89
N SER A 128 18.06 -13.98 4.09
CA SER A 128 18.00 -12.95 5.12
C SER A 128 18.12 -13.53 6.52
N ILE A 129 18.81 -12.79 7.39
CA ILE A 129 18.85 -13.07 8.84
C ILE A 129 17.71 -12.39 9.60
N MET A 130 17.03 -11.43 8.98
CA MET A 130 15.91 -10.66 9.52
C MET A 130 14.54 -11.20 9.04
N GLY A 131 14.51 -12.34 8.34
CA GLY A 131 13.27 -12.95 7.85
C GLY A 131 12.64 -12.22 6.67
N ARG A 132 13.44 -11.63 5.78
CA ARG A 132 12.92 -10.87 4.62
C ARG A 132 12.30 -11.80 3.56
N ASP A 133 11.30 -11.28 2.89
CA ASP A 133 10.61 -11.95 1.79
C ASP A 133 10.17 -10.96 0.71
N VAL A 134 9.66 -11.50 -0.39
CA VAL A 134 8.89 -10.77 -1.39
C VAL A 134 7.47 -11.33 -1.38
N LEU A 135 6.49 -10.46 -1.18
CA LEU A 135 5.08 -10.79 -1.33
C LEU A 135 4.58 -10.18 -2.64
N SER A 136 4.10 -11.01 -3.57
CA SER A 136 3.67 -10.57 -4.90
C SER A 136 2.24 -10.96 -5.22
N LEU A 137 1.56 -10.13 -6.02
CA LEU A 137 0.19 -10.35 -6.50
C LEU A 137 0.10 -10.00 -7.97
N ARG A 138 -0.45 -10.93 -8.77
CA ARG A 138 -0.90 -10.63 -10.13
C ARG A 138 -2.36 -10.19 -10.11
N CYS A 139 -2.66 -9.05 -10.72
CA CYS A 139 -3.99 -8.45 -10.66
C CYS A 139 -4.33 -7.63 -11.90
N ARG A 140 -5.59 -7.22 -12.00
CA ARG A 140 -6.11 -6.31 -13.03
C ARG A 140 -6.94 -5.22 -12.37
N LEU A 141 -6.98 -4.08 -13.04
CA LEU A 141 -8.01 -3.09 -12.74
C LEU A 141 -9.36 -3.63 -13.20
N LYS A 142 -10.34 -3.62 -12.29
CA LYS A 142 -11.75 -3.79 -12.65
C LYS A 142 -12.12 -2.55 -13.42
N ASP A 143 -12.48 -2.67 -14.70
CA ASP A 143 -12.84 -1.47 -15.42
C ASP A 143 -14.07 -1.57 -16.30
N GLN A 144 -14.64 -0.38 -16.47
CA GLN A 144 -15.67 -0.04 -17.44
C GLN A 144 -15.03 0.50 -18.74
N GLY A 145 -13.82 0.07 -19.13
CA GLY A 145 -13.14 0.55 -20.36
C GLY A 145 -11.60 0.44 -20.48
N SER A 146 -10.89 -0.16 -19.53
CA SER A 146 -9.43 -0.04 -19.39
C SER A 146 -8.68 -0.96 -20.34
N SER A 147 -7.70 -0.37 -21.03
CA SER A 147 -6.69 -1.09 -21.79
C SER A 147 -5.46 -1.50 -20.96
N TRP A 148 -5.49 -1.37 -19.63
CA TRP A 148 -4.35 -1.75 -18.79
C TRP A 148 -4.04 -3.25 -18.93
N PRO A 149 -2.76 -3.60 -19.18
CA PRO A 149 -2.35 -4.99 -19.12
C PRO A 149 -2.48 -5.52 -17.68
N PRO A 150 -2.57 -6.85 -17.48
CA PRO A 150 -2.42 -7.43 -16.15
C PRO A 150 -1.12 -6.97 -15.49
N LEU A 151 -1.23 -6.64 -14.21
CA LEU A 151 -0.18 -6.06 -13.38
C LEU A 151 0.41 -7.14 -12.49
N LEU A 152 1.72 -7.08 -12.25
CA LEU A 152 2.38 -7.77 -11.15
C LEU A 152 2.86 -6.71 -10.17
N VAL A 153 2.33 -6.72 -8.96
CA VAL A 153 2.75 -5.85 -7.87
C VAL A 153 3.45 -6.68 -6.81
N ALA A 154 4.52 -6.15 -6.21
CA ALA A 154 5.26 -6.83 -5.19
C ALA A 154 5.72 -5.87 -4.10
N VAL A 155 5.78 -6.38 -2.87
CA VAL A 155 6.33 -5.68 -1.72
C VAL A 155 7.42 -6.54 -1.08
N SER A 156 8.50 -5.88 -0.68
CA SER A 156 9.55 -6.46 0.15
C SER A 156 9.97 -5.43 1.19
N HIS A 157 10.53 -5.91 2.29
CA HIS A 157 11.30 -5.10 3.21
C HIS A 157 12.70 -5.69 3.23
N LEU A 158 13.62 -5.13 2.45
CA LEU A 158 14.99 -5.61 2.32
C LEU A 158 15.76 -5.50 3.65
N GLU A 159 16.95 -6.09 3.68
CA GLU A 159 17.81 -6.10 4.87
C GLU A 159 18.07 -4.66 5.37
N SER A 160 17.84 -4.43 6.66
CA SER A 160 18.14 -3.14 7.27
C SER A 160 19.63 -3.11 7.67
N PRO A 161 20.27 -1.93 7.72
CA PRO A 161 21.63 -1.83 8.22
C PRO A 161 21.73 -2.38 9.65
N THR A 162 22.61 -3.37 9.87
CA THR A 162 22.82 -4.01 11.18
C THR A 162 24.09 -3.52 11.88
N GLY A 163 24.74 -2.47 11.34
CA GLY A 163 25.93 -1.87 11.94
C GLY A 163 27.19 -2.73 11.90
N ARG A 164 27.21 -3.82 11.12
CA ARG A 164 28.38 -4.71 10.95
C ARG A 164 29.35 -4.30 9.83
N ASP A 165 29.44 -3.01 9.57
CA ASP A 165 30.64 -2.42 8.95
C ASP A 165 31.47 -1.80 10.07
N LYS A 166 32.12 -2.66 10.88
CA LYS A 166 33.22 -2.32 11.80
C LYS A 166 34.25 -3.43 11.74
#